data_AF-A0A1F2X4Q0-F1
#
_entry.id   AF-A0A1F2X4Q0-F1
#
_cell.length_a   1.000
_cell.length_b   1.000
_cell.length_c   1.000
_cell.angle_alpha   90.00
_cell.angle_beta   90.00
_cell.angle_gamma   90.00
#
_symmetry.space_group_name_H-M   'P 1'
#
loop_
_entity.id
_entity.type
_entity.pdbx_description
1 polymer ?
#
loop_
_entity_poly.entity_id
_entity_poly.type
_entity_poly.pdbx_seq_one_letter_code
_entity_poly.pdbx_strand_id
1 'polypeptide(L)'
;MIYSNKDFGTALKEIIDEKKIKLRSLANKTNLNYSYFSKLKKRGSYPPISTIKLISRGLGIPPEYFMEYRIYKIQKILDKNPYIIDKTFDYAKNLINKEKLKVAERKKSFTEK
;
A
#
# COMPACT_ATOMS: atom_id res chain seq x y z
N MET A 1 -11.04 -4.06 -5.28
CA MET A 1 -10.20 -3.08 -4.55
C MET A 1 -8.98 -2.76 -5.39
N ILE A 2 -8.60 -1.49 -5.56
CA ILE A 2 -7.52 -1.10 -6.50
C ILE A 2 -6.12 -1.14 -5.83
N TYR A 3 -6.05 -1.23 -4.49
CA TYR A 3 -4.79 -1.22 -3.73
C TYR A 3 -4.89 -1.92 -2.37
N SER A 4 -3.73 -2.22 -1.76
CA SER A 4 -3.58 -2.74 -0.40
C SER A 4 -2.82 -1.76 0.50
N ASN A 5 -3.29 -1.60 1.74
CA ASN A 5 -2.63 -0.84 2.81
C ASN A 5 -1.84 -1.74 3.78
N LYS A 6 -1.77 -3.05 3.51
CA LYS A 6 -0.96 -3.99 4.28
C LYS A 6 0.50 -3.88 3.86
N ASP A 7 1.40 -4.39 4.68
CA ASP A 7 2.80 -4.53 4.31
C ASP A 7 2.96 -5.36 3.02
N PHE A 8 4.04 -5.10 2.29
CA PHE A 8 4.32 -5.73 1.01
C PHE A 8 4.17 -7.27 1.05
N GLY A 9 4.71 -7.93 2.07
CA GLY A 9 4.72 -9.38 2.18
C GLY A 9 3.31 -9.95 2.30
N THR A 10 2.50 -9.35 3.18
CA THR A 10 1.10 -9.70 3.37
C THR A 10 0.27 -9.39 2.12
N ALA A 11 0.42 -8.20 1.54
CA ALA A 11 -0.28 -7.80 0.32
C ALA A 11 0.05 -8.72 -0.87
N LEU A 12 1.32 -9.14 -0.99
CA LEU A 12 1.79 -10.08 -2.01
C LEU A 12 1.17 -11.47 -1.81
N LYS A 13 1.11 -11.95 -0.57
CA LYS A 13 0.48 -13.24 -0.26
C LYS A 13 -0.99 -13.23 -0.68
N GLU A 14 -1.73 -12.20 -0.28
CA GLU A 14 -3.17 -12.09 -0.54
C GLU A 14 -3.48 -12.06 -2.03
N ILE A 15 -2.77 -11.23 -2.82
CA ILE A 15 -3.05 -11.13 -4.25
C ILE A 15 -2.68 -12.41 -5.03
N ILE A 16 -1.65 -13.14 -4.57
CA ILE A 16 -1.28 -14.44 -5.15
C ILE A 16 -2.38 -15.47 -4.87
N ASP A 17 -2.88 -15.51 -3.64
CA ASP A 17 -3.91 -16.44 -3.21
C ASP A 17 -5.27 -16.11 -3.89
N GLU A 18 -5.65 -14.83 -3.95
CA GLU A 18 -6.87 -14.34 -4.61
C GLU A 18 -6.88 -14.66 -6.10
N LYS A 19 -5.78 -14.37 -6.81
CA LYS A 19 -5.66 -14.67 -8.25
C LYS A 19 -5.31 -16.14 -8.54
N LYS A 20 -5.17 -16.99 -7.52
CA LYS A 20 -4.74 -18.39 -7.62
C LYS A 20 -3.47 -18.57 -8.46
N ILE A 21 -2.52 -17.65 -8.33
CA ILE A 21 -1.29 -17.64 -9.13
C ILE A 21 -0.32 -18.68 -8.59
N LYS A 22 0.13 -19.60 -9.45
CA LYS A 22 1.21 -20.52 -9.12
C LYS A 22 2.53 -19.75 -9.00
N LEU A 23 3.20 -19.85 -7.86
CA LEU A 23 4.49 -19.19 -7.62
C LEU A 23 5.57 -19.51 -8.68
N ARG A 24 5.60 -20.74 -9.22
CA ARG A 24 6.51 -21.10 -10.32
C ARG A 24 6.21 -20.33 -11.61
N SER A 25 4.93 -20.09 -11.90
CA SER A 25 4.53 -19.27 -13.05
C SER A 25 4.94 -17.81 -12.84
N LEU A 26 4.76 -17.28 -11.63
CA LEU A 26 5.18 -15.93 -11.29
C LEU A 26 6.71 -15.78 -11.39
N ALA A 27 7.47 -16.77 -10.92
CA ALA A 27 8.93 -16.83 -11.06
C ALA A 27 9.36 -16.73 -12.53
N ASN A 28 8.72 -17.52 -13.41
CA ASN A 28 9.01 -17.47 -14.86
C ASN A 28 8.67 -16.10 -15.47
N LYS A 29 7.51 -15.51 -15.14
CA LYS A 29 7.08 -14.21 -15.67
C LYS A 29 7.97 -13.04 -15.23
N THR A 30 8.61 -13.18 -14.08
CA THR A 30 9.43 -12.13 -13.48
C THR A 30 10.93 -12.37 -13.67
N ASN A 31 11.32 -13.54 -14.20
CA ASN A 31 12.71 -14.01 -14.20
C ASN A 31 13.37 -13.96 -12.81
N LEU A 32 12.59 -14.23 -11.75
CA LEU A 32 13.05 -14.30 -10.37
C LEU A 32 12.96 -15.73 -9.86
N ASN A 33 13.84 -16.10 -8.94
CA ASN A 33 13.83 -17.45 -8.36
C ASN A 33 12.53 -17.69 -7.54
N TYR A 34 11.90 -18.85 -7.71
CA TYR A 34 10.74 -19.28 -6.90
C TYR A 34 10.94 -19.08 -5.39
N SER A 35 12.11 -19.46 -4.87
CA SER A 35 12.46 -19.37 -3.45
C SER A 35 12.48 -17.93 -2.94
N TYR A 36 12.67 -16.96 -3.84
CA TYR A 36 12.60 -15.53 -3.53
C TYR A 36 11.20 -15.13 -3.09
N PHE A 37 10.16 -15.55 -3.81
CA PHE A 37 8.76 -15.26 -3.46
C PHE A 37 8.34 -15.87 -2.13
N SER A 38 8.78 -17.10 -1.86
CA SER A 38 8.52 -17.77 -0.58
C SER A 38 9.10 -17.00 0.61
N LYS A 39 10.28 -16.39 0.44
CA LYS A 39 10.90 -15.52 1.45
C LYS A 39 10.21 -14.16 1.54
N LEU A 40 9.88 -13.55 0.40
CA LEU A 40 9.22 -12.25 0.30
C LEU A 40 7.89 -12.19 1.05
N LYS A 41 7.10 -13.26 1.00
CA LYS A 41 5.81 -13.33 1.72
C LYS A 41 5.94 -13.39 3.24
N LYS A 42 7.15 -13.68 3.77
CA LYS A 42 7.38 -13.90 5.22
C LYS A 42 8.24 -12.82 5.88
N ARG A 43 9.03 -12.08 5.09
CA ARG A 43 9.94 -11.06 5.62
C ARG A 43 9.19 -9.73 5.82
N GLY A 44 9.57 -8.97 6.85
CA GLY A 44 9.00 -7.64 7.09
C GLY A 44 9.50 -6.54 6.15
N SER A 45 10.49 -6.81 5.29
CA SER A 45 11.05 -5.82 4.36
C SER A 45 10.57 -5.99 2.91
N TYR A 46 10.28 -4.87 2.26
CA TYR A 46 9.92 -4.84 0.84
C TYR A 46 11.17 -4.86 -0.05
N PRO A 47 11.07 -5.37 -1.30
CA PRO A 47 12.22 -5.40 -2.22
C PRO A 47 12.45 -4.02 -2.85
N PRO A 48 13.57 -3.81 -3.57
CA PRO A 48 13.77 -2.57 -4.32
C PRO A 48 12.55 -2.23 -5.21
N ILE A 49 12.31 -0.93 -5.41
CA ILE A 49 11.15 -0.44 -6.18
C ILE A 49 11.11 -1.00 -7.60
N SER A 50 12.27 -1.21 -8.23
CA SER A 50 12.38 -1.87 -9.54
C SER A 50 11.84 -3.30 -9.51
N THR A 51 12.14 -4.05 -8.44
CA THR A 51 11.62 -5.39 -8.20
C THR A 51 10.13 -5.38 -7.91
N ILE A 52 9.61 -4.40 -7.17
CA ILE A 52 8.16 -4.24 -6.97
C ILE A 52 7.47 -4.10 -8.34
N LYS A 53 7.95 -3.20 -9.22
CA LYS A 53 7.39 -3.03 -10.57
C LYS A 53 7.40 -4.33 -11.38
N LEU A 54 8.50 -5.08 -11.30
CA LEU A 54 8.66 -6.35 -12.00
C LEU A 54 7.65 -7.39 -11.50
N ILE A 55 7.49 -7.52 -10.19
CA ILE A 55 6.52 -8.40 -9.56
C ILE A 55 5.09 -7.99 -9.93
N SER A 56 4.76 -6.69 -9.86
CA SER A 56 3.45 -6.16 -10.27
C SER A 56 3.11 -6.48 -11.72
N ARG A 57 4.08 -6.36 -12.63
CA ARG A 57 3.93 -6.78 -14.03
C ARG A 57 3.63 -8.27 -14.14
N GLY A 58 4.38 -9.12 -13.42
CA GLY A 58 4.16 -10.56 -13.41
C GLY A 58 2.79 -10.98 -12.85
N LEU A 59 2.26 -10.20 -11.90
CA LEU A 59 0.94 -10.36 -11.30
C LEU A 59 -0.20 -9.74 -12.13
N GLY A 60 0.12 -8.94 -13.16
CA GLY A 60 -0.86 -8.19 -13.94
C GLY A 60 -1.64 -7.20 -13.08
N ILE A 61 -0.95 -6.42 -12.25
CA ILE A 61 -1.51 -5.36 -11.41
C ILE A 61 -0.68 -4.08 -11.52
N PRO A 62 -1.28 -2.90 -11.26
CA PRO A 62 -0.50 -1.67 -11.11
C PRO A 62 0.44 -1.78 -9.90
N PRO A 63 1.68 -1.24 -9.97
CA PRO A 63 2.58 -1.18 -8.83
C PRO A 63 2.00 -0.42 -7.62
N GLU A 64 1.09 0.52 -7.88
CA GLU A 64 0.32 1.27 -6.87
C GLU A 64 -0.58 0.38 -6.01
N TYR A 65 -0.76 -0.88 -6.38
CA TYR A 65 -1.37 -1.86 -5.49
C TYR A 65 -0.62 -1.95 -4.16
N PHE A 66 0.71 -1.86 -4.19
CA PHE A 66 1.55 -1.95 -3.00
C PHE A 66 1.73 -0.57 -2.34
N MET A 67 1.58 -0.51 -1.02
CA MET A 67 1.71 0.72 -0.24
C MET A 67 3.09 1.37 -0.41
N GLU A 68 4.15 0.57 -0.40
CA GLU A 68 5.54 1.02 -0.47
C GLU A 68 5.84 1.70 -1.80
N TYR A 69 5.24 1.22 -2.90
CA TYR A 69 5.38 1.87 -4.19
C TYR A 69 4.69 3.24 -4.22
N ARG A 70 3.53 3.36 -3.57
CA ARG A 70 2.81 4.64 -3.45
C ARG A 70 3.60 5.64 -2.60
N ILE A 71 4.17 5.19 -1.47
CA ILE A 71 5.06 6.01 -0.63
C ILE A 71 6.26 6.50 -1.44
N TYR A 72 6.93 5.60 -2.18
CA TYR A 72 8.03 5.98 -3.08
C TYR A 72 7.63 7.05 -4.10
N LYS A 73 6.44 6.92 -4.72
CA LYS A 73 5.94 7.91 -5.67
C LYS A 73 5.70 9.27 -5.01
N ILE A 74 5.10 9.28 -3.83
CA ILE A 74 4.86 10.50 -3.05
C ILE A 74 6.18 11.16 -2.71
N GLN A 75 7.14 10.41 -2.16
CA GLN A 75 8.48 10.90 -1.84
C GLN A 75 9.15 11.54 -3.06
N LYS A 76 9.14 10.86 -4.21
CA LYS A 76 9.71 11.39 -5.45
C LYS A 76 9.05 12.69 -5.93
N ILE A 77 7.75 12.86 -5.67
CA ILE A 77 7.02 14.10 -6.01
C ILE A 77 7.43 15.22 -5.05
N LEU A 78 7.52 14.93 -3.75
CA LEU A 78 7.92 15.89 -2.73
C LEU A 78 9.38 16.34 -2.91
N ASP A 79 10.29 15.42 -3.21
CA ASP A 79 11.70 15.71 -3.49
C ASP A 79 11.86 16.68 -4.67
N LYS A 80 10.99 16.55 -5.68
CA LYS A 80 10.99 17.44 -6.85
C LYS A 80 10.30 18.79 -6.60
N ASN A 81 9.48 18.88 -5.56
CA ASN A 81 8.65 20.05 -5.27
C ASN A 81 8.72 20.36 -3.76
N PRO A 82 9.86 20.85 -3.24
CA PRO A 82 10.01 21.02 -1.79
C PRO A 82 8.99 22.00 -1.19
N TYR A 83 8.56 22.98 -1.97
CA TYR A 83 7.61 24.03 -1.57
C TYR A 83 6.19 23.51 -1.24
N ILE A 84 5.83 22.26 -1.61
CA ILE A 84 4.54 21.67 -1.26
C ILE A 84 4.59 20.80 0.01
N ILE A 85 5.78 20.59 0.60
CA ILE A 85 5.95 19.69 1.75
C ILE A 85 5.07 20.14 2.92
N ASP A 86 5.17 21.41 3.33
CA ASP A 86 4.42 21.95 4.47
C ASP A 86 2.91 21.80 4.26
N LYS A 87 2.43 22.20 3.07
CA LYS A 87 1.00 22.06 2.70
C LYS A 87 0.54 20.61 2.72
N THR A 88 1.38 19.69 2.25
CA THR A 88 1.06 18.25 2.22
C THR A 88 0.99 17.69 3.64
N PHE A 89 1.92 18.10 4.50
CA PHE A 89 1.97 17.70 5.90
C PHE A 89 0.77 18.21 6.68
N ASP A 90 0.42 19.49 6.51
CA ASP A 90 -0.77 20.10 7.12
C ASP A 90 -2.05 19.39 6.69
N TYR A 91 -2.18 19.10 5.40
CA TYR A 91 -3.31 18.34 4.87
C TYR A 91 -3.42 16.95 5.52
N ALA A 92 -2.31 16.20 5.60
CA ALA A 92 -2.30 14.88 6.23
C ALA A 92 -2.65 14.93 7.73
N LYS A 93 -2.11 15.92 8.46
CA LYS A 93 -2.40 16.14 9.88
C LYS A 93 -3.88 16.45 10.11
N ASN A 94 -4.47 17.29 9.25
CA ASN A 94 -5.89 17.63 9.31
C ASN A 94 -6.80 16.42 9.05
N LEU A 95 -6.43 15.51 8.13
CA LEU A 95 -7.17 14.28 7.90
C LEU A 95 -7.20 13.38 9.14
N ILE A 96 -6.04 13.16 9.79
CA ILE A 96 -5.94 12.36 11.02
C ILE A 96 -6.78 12.98 12.14
N ASN A 97 -6.74 14.31 12.28
CA ASN A 97 -7.54 15.01 13.28
C ASN A 97 -9.03 14.94 12.99
N LYS A 98 -9.45 15.02 11.73
CA LYS A 98 -10.86 14.89 11.33
C LYS A 98 -11.43 13.51 11.64
N GLU A 99 -10.64 12.45 11.52
CA GLU A 99 -11.03 11.11 11.98
C GLU A 99 -11.23 11.04 13.50
N LYS A 100 -10.42 11.78 14.28
CA LYS A 100 -10.55 11.89 15.75
C LYS A 100 -11.73 12.77 16.18
N LEU A 101 -12.14 13.74 15.37
CA LEU A 101 -13.24 14.67 15.64
C LEU A 101 -14.64 14.08 15.39
N LYS A 102 -14.78 12.77 15.16
CA LYS A 102 -16.09 12.07 15.16
C LYS A 102 -16.79 12.05 16.53
N VAL A 103 -16.23 12.71 17.55
CA VAL A 103 -16.82 12.81 18.89
C VAL A 103 -17.68 14.08 18.99
N ALA A 104 -18.86 14.01 18.39
CA ALA A 104 -20.12 14.57 18.89
C ALA A 104 -21.26 14.24 17.90
N GLU A 105 -21.44 12.98 17.53
CA GLU A 105 -22.77 12.55 17.11
C GLU A 105 -23.70 12.78 18.32
N ARG A 106 -24.62 13.75 18.20
CA ARG A 106 -25.52 14.19 19.27
C ARG A 106 -26.07 12.98 20.03
N LYS A 107 -25.66 12.81 21.30
CA LYS A 107 -26.41 11.95 22.22
C LYS A 107 -27.85 12.47 22.25
N LYS A 108 -28.79 11.58 21.91
CA LYS A 108 -30.22 11.56 22.22
C LYS A 108 -30.81 12.88 22.72
N SER A 109 -31.79 13.41 21.99
CA SER A 109 -32.71 14.43 22.48
C SER A 109 -33.14 14.09 23.92
N PHE A 110 -32.82 14.98 24.86
CA PHE A 110 -33.49 15.00 26.16
C PHE A 110 -34.98 15.17 25.87
N THR A 111 -35.74 14.09 26.05
CA THR A 111 -37.19 14.21 26.22
C THR A 111 -37.42 14.80 27.60
N GLU A 112 -37.73 16.08 27.64
CA GLU A 112 -38.45 16.68 28.77
C GLU A 112 -39.89 16.16 28.72
N LYS A 113 -40.27 15.38 29.72
CA LYS A 113 -41.66 15.20 30.17
C LYS A 113 -41.65 15.08 31.69
#